data_AF-A0A7W3MYF4-F1
#
_entry.id   AF-A0A7W3MYF4-F1
#
_cell.length_a   1.000
_cell.length_b   1.000
_cell.length_c   1.000
_cell.angle_alpha   90.00
_cell.angle_beta   90.00
_cell.angle_gamma   90.00
#
_symmetry.space_group_name_H-M   'P 1'
#
loop_
_entity.id
_entity.type
_entity.pdbx_description
1 polymer ?
#
loop_
_entity_poly.entity_id
_entity_poly.type
_entity_poly.pdbx_seq_one_letter_code
_entity_poly.pdbx_strand_id
1 'polypeptide(L)'
;MGRPVVLAALTAAAAAAVTVGIAGPASAINSYNAEPAPERTEVGALVVQYDRDGDPGTPDVVRWTCSGTMISADVFLTAAHCTVGRPAGTRFYVSLAQDVQGAIDASNALGGTPEQIAARVGVEGTAHSDPAYPGTQSDSHDIAVITFDRRQSAELARRWSFTPATLPGRGQLSALGSRALDDRPWLVVGYGTQEAVNGPGGHTHPGGGVRMKATLDFNAINPTWVRLAMNESRELGGACYGDSGGPNFVELDGRLVLAGTTITGDVPCKATNVTYRTDSDSARTFLGRFVTLP
;
A
#
# COMPACT_ATOMS: atom_id res chain seq x y z
N MET A 1 63.71 30.92 -46.63
CA MET A 1 62.25 30.84 -46.89
C MET A 1 61.77 29.46 -46.45
N GLY A 2 61.52 29.29 -45.15
CA GLY A 2 61.08 28.02 -44.57
C GLY A 2 59.55 27.90 -44.66
N ARG A 3 59.06 26.84 -45.31
CA ARG A 3 57.63 26.49 -45.33
C ARG A 3 57.34 25.64 -44.09
N PRO A 4 56.48 26.05 -43.16
CA PRO A 4 55.97 25.14 -42.16
C PRO A 4 54.78 24.37 -42.73
N VAL A 5 54.83 23.06 -42.54
CA VAL A 5 53.70 22.14 -42.55
C VAL A 5 52.97 22.29 -41.22
N VAL A 6 51.67 22.60 -41.19
CA VAL A 6 50.80 22.23 -40.05
C VAL A 6 49.36 22.00 -40.53
N LEU A 7 48.95 20.73 -40.39
CA LEU A 7 47.65 20.12 -40.10
C LEU A 7 46.34 20.84 -40.48
N ALA A 8 45.58 20.17 -41.33
CA ALA A 8 44.12 20.32 -41.41
C ALA A 8 43.48 19.90 -40.07
N ALA A 9 42.81 20.83 -39.40
CA ALA A 9 41.97 20.55 -38.25
C ALA A 9 40.62 20.01 -38.75
N LEU A 10 40.39 18.71 -38.58
CA LEU A 10 39.07 18.09 -38.67
C LEU A 10 38.28 18.49 -37.42
N THR A 11 37.33 19.41 -37.57
CA THR A 11 36.35 19.73 -36.53
C THR A 11 35.29 18.62 -36.47
N ALA A 12 35.55 17.59 -35.66
CA ALA A 12 34.51 16.64 -35.25
C ALA A 12 33.63 17.31 -34.19
N ALA A 13 32.47 17.82 -34.60
CA ALA A 13 31.42 18.24 -33.68
C ALA A 13 30.85 17.01 -32.96
N ALA A 14 31.37 16.70 -31.77
CA ALA A 14 30.78 15.71 -30.89
C ALA A 14 29.47 16.28 -30.31
N ALA A 15 28.34 15.93 -30.92
CA ALA A 15 27.04 16.14 -30.33
C ALA A 15 26.97 15.29 -29.05
N ALA A 16 27.10 15.91 -27.89
CA ALA A 16 26.81 15.30 -26.61
C ALA A 16 25.29 15.08 -26.53
N ALA A 17 24.83 13.93 -27.01
CA ALA A 17 23.50 13.44 -26.72
C ALA A 17 23.43 13.15 -25.22
N VAL A 18 22.87 14.07 -24.45
CA VAL A 18 22.43 13.80 -23.09
C VAL A 18 21.26 12.83 -23.21
N THR A 19 21.56 11.53 -23.10
CA THR A 19 20.51 10.54 -22.86
C THR A 19 19.98 10.81 -21.47
N VAL A 20 18.81 11.46 -21.41
CA VAL A 20 17.95 11.40 -20.23
C VAL A 20 17.70 9.92 -19.96
N GLY A 21 18.33 9.39 -18.92
CA GLY A 21 18.06 8.04 -18.47
C GLY A 21 16.58 7.95 -18.11
N ILE A 22 15.87 7.03 -18.76
CA ILE A 22 14.54 6.62 -18.33
C ILE A 22 14.72 6.09 -16.91
N ALA A 23 14.15 6.76 -15.91
CA ALA A 23 14.03 6.17 -14.58
C ALA A 23 13.28 4.84 -14.74
N GLY A 24 13.95 3.73 -14.43
CA GLY A 24 13.30 2.42 -14.34
C GLY A 24 12.22 2.45 -13.25
N PRO A 25 11.20 1.57 -13.33
CA PRO A 25 10.02 1.66 -12.50
C PRO A 25 10.38 1.49 -11.02
N ALA A 26 9.86 2.36 -10.17
CA ALA A 26 9.79 2.09 -8.75
C ALA A 26 8.74 0.98 -8.54
N SER A 27 9.19 -0.14 -7.97
CA SER A 27 8.33 -1.24 -7.52
C SER A 27 8.25 -1.18 -5.99
N ALA A 28 7.07 -1.39 -5.38
CA ALA A 28 6.91 -2.58 -4.54
C ALA A 28 5.52 -2.92 -3.95
N ILE A 29 5.18 -4.18 -4.21
CA ILE A 29 5.01 -5.35 -3.33
C ILE A 29 6.34 -6.14 -3.53
N ASN A 30 6.67 -7.22 -2.82
CA ASN A 30 7.98 -7.90 -3.01
C ASN A 30 8.32 -8.05 -4.53
N SER A 31 9.56 -7.75 -4.93
CA SER A 31 9.93 -7.47 -6.32
C SER A 31 9.83 -8.67 -7.25
N TYR A 32 9.77 -9.89 -6.71
CA TYR A 32 9.56 -11.08 -7.51
C TYR A 32 8.11 -11.15 -7.98
N ASN A 33 7.92 -11.09 -9.29
CA ASN A 33 6.62 -11.29 -9.94
C ASN A 33 5.53 -10.28 -9.52
N ALA A 34 5.93 -9.13 -8.97
CA ALA A 34 5.05 -7.99 -8.78
C ALA A 34 5.10 -7.06 -9.99
N GLU A 35 3.95 -6.50 -10.33
CA GLU A 35 3.81 -5.51 -11.41
C GLU A 35 3.03 -4.28 -10.94
N PRO A 36 3.23 -3.11 -11.57
CA PRO A 36 2.41 -1.94 -11.28
C PRO A 36 0.93 -2.27 -11.46
N ALA A 37 0.09 -1.72 -10.57
CA ALA A 37 -1.36 -1.92 -10.61
C ALA A 37 -2.11 -0.61 -10.87
N PRO A 38 -1.88 0.09 -12.00
CA PRO A 38 -2.57 1.34 -12.34
C PRO A 38 -4.09 1.19 -12.42
N GLU A 39 -4.58 -0.02 -12.69
CA GLU A 39 -5.99 -0.35 -12.79
C GLU A 39 -6.69 -0.54 -11.42
N ARG A 40 -5.93 -0.71 -10.32
CA ARG A 40 -6.49 -0.92 -8.97
C ARG A 40 -6.65 0.40 -8.22
N THR A 41 -7.40 1.32 -8.82
CA THR A 41 -7.50 2.72 -8.35
C THR A 41 -8.19 2.90 -7.00
N GLU A 42 -8.89 1.88 -6.52
CA GLU A 42 -9.47 1.81 -5.18
C GLU A 42 -8.45 1.51 -4.09
N VAL A 43 -7.25 1.08 -4.44
CA VAL A 43 -6.17 0.80 -3.48
C VAL A 43 -5.31 2.04 -3.31
N GLY A 44 -5.04 2.38 -2.06
CA GLY A 44 -4.39 3.63 -1.68
C GLY A 44 -3.32 3.46 -0.61
N ALA A 45 -2.50 4.49 -0.47
CA ALA A 45 -1.53 4.62 0.59
C ALA A 45 -2.10 5.44 1.75
N LEU A 46 -1.84 4.99 2.98
CA LEU A 46 -2.04 5.75 4.19
C LEU A 46 -0.81 6.62 4.45
N VAL A 47 -0.99 7.91 4.27
CA VAL A 47 0.00 8.96 4.55
C VAL A 47 -0.27 9.53 5.93
N VAL A 48 0.78 9.73 6.71
CA VAL A 48 0.71 10.34 8.03
C VAL A 48 1.49 11.64 8.04
N GLN A 49 0.96 12.62 8.77
CA GLN A 49 1.68 13.80 9.22
C GLN A 49 1.84 13.68 10.74
N TYR A 50 3.06 13.76 11.27
CA TYR A 50 3.30 13.69 12.71
C TYR A 50 4.56 14.42 13.15
N ASP A 51 4.52 14.92 14.39
CA ASP A 51 5.69 15.42 15.11
C ASP A 51 6.58 14.24 15.54
N ARG A 52 7.84 14.27 15.11
CA ARG A 52 8.79 13.17 15.30
C ARG A 52 9.61 13.28 16.59
N ASP A 53 9.73 14.46 17.18
CA ASP A 53 10.68 14.72 18.27
C ASP A 53 10.12 15.57 19.41
N GLY A 54 8.88 16.07 19.30
CA GLY A 54 8.24 16.85 20.35
C GLY A 54 8.70 18.30 20.40
N ASP A 55 9.55 18.73 19.45
CA ASP A 55 10.05 20.10 19.35
C ASP A 55 9.18 20.91 18.38
N PRO A 56 8.45 21.94 18.85
CA PRO A 56 7.65 22.80 17.98
C PRO A 56 8.46 23.56 16.90
N GLY A 57 9.79 23.62 17.04
CA GLY A 57 10.69 24.20 16.05
C GLY A 57 11.03 23.26 14.88
N THR A 58 10.78 21.96 15.02
CA THR A 58 10.99 20.97 13.95
C THR A 58 9.70 20.78 13.15
N PRO A 59 9.72 20.93 11.80
CA PRO A 59 8.55 20.63 11.00
C PRO A 59 8.14 19.16 11.10
N ASP A 60 6.83 18.90 11.19
CA ASP A 60 6.25 17.56 11.10
C ASP A 60 6.75 16.78 9.88
N VAL A 61 6.83 15.46 10.05
CA VAL A 61 7.15 14.52 8.96
C VAL A 61 5.88 14.16 8.21
N VAL A 62 5.91 14.26 6.89
CA VAL A 62 4.90 13.69 5.98
C VAL A 62 5.47 12.46 5.29
N ARG A 63 4.86 11.29 5.51
CA ARG A 63 5.29 10.04 4.86
C ARG A 63 4.15 9.07 4.67
N TRP A 64 4.21 8.24 3.63
CA TRP A 64 3.38 7.05 3.57
C TRP A 64 3.90 6.00 4.58
N THR A 65 3.00 5.18 5.11
CA THR A 65 3.36 4.18 6.14
C THR A 65 2.69 2.83 5.98
N CYS A 66 1.49 2.82 5.41
CA CYS A 66 0.68 1.64 5.24
C CYS A 66 -0.11 1.75 3.94
N SER A 67 -0.79 0.68 3.58
CA SER A 67 -1.70 0.60 2.46
C SER A 67 -3.15 0.45 2.95
N GLY A 68 -4.08 0.43 2.02
CA GLY A 68 -5.49 0.18 2.28
C GLY A 68 -6.33 0.24 1.02
N THR A 69 -7.64 0.16 1.17
CA THR A 69 -8.56 0.16 0.02
C THR A 69 -9.87 0.86 0.32
N MET A 70 -10.37 1.62 -0.64
CA MET A 70 -11.71 2.20 -0.59
C MET A 70 -12.76 1.09 -0.65
N ILE A 71 -13.59 0.98 0.39
CA ILE A 71 -14.71 0.02 0.49
C ILE A 71 -16.08 0.71 0.34
N SER A 72 -16.09 2.04 0.34
CA SER A 72 -17.19 2.90 -0.13
C SER A 72 -16.60 4.17 -0.78
N ALA A 73 -17.45 5.14 -1.14
CA ALA A 73 -16.98 6.44 -1.64
C ALA A 73 -16.27 7.30 -0.56
N ASP A 74 -16.45 6.95 0.72
CA ASP A 74 -16.08 7.77 1.88
C ASP A 74 -15.48 6.94 3.05
N VAL A 75 -15.17 5.66 2.81
CA VAL A 75 -14.55 4.76 3.80
C VAL A 75 -13.39 4.01 3.17
N PHE A 76 -12.20 4.21 3.74
CA PHE A 76 -10.96 3.54 3.38
C PHE A 76 -10.58 2.53 4.48
N LEU A 77 -10.53 1.24 4.14
CA LEU A 77 -10.16 0.16 5.03
C LEU A 77 -8.63 0.02 5.13
N THR A 78 -8.11 -0.13 6.35
CA THR A 78 -6.70 -0.38 6.66
C THR A 78 -6.58 -1.22 7.95
N ALA A 79 -5.36 -1.41 8.46
CA ALA A 79 -5.10 -2.15 9.71
C ALA A 79 -5.09 -1.20 10.92
N ALA A 80 -5.49 -1.69 12.10
CA ALA A 80 -5.47 -0.89 13.33
C ALA A 80 -4.05 -0.56 13.80
N HIS A 81 -3.08 -1.45 13.59
CA HIS A 81 -1.67 -1.17 13.92
C HIS A 81 -1.09 -0.02 13.08
N CYS A 82 -1.75 0.37 11.98
CA CYS A 82 -1.37 1.54 11.19
C CYS A 82 -1.85 2.86 11.80
N THR A 83 -2.80 2.85 12.74
CA THR A 83 -3.43 4.07 13.29
C THR A 83 -3.29 4.19 14.81
N VAL A 84 -3.19 3.07 15.52
CA VAL A 84 -3.03 3.02 16.98
C VAL A 84 -1.56 3.22 17.38
N GLY A 85 -1.32 3.81 18.56
CA GLY A 85 0.03 3.98 19.11
C GLY A 85 0.88 5.05 18.40
N ARG A 86 0.24 5.89 17.59
CA ARG A 86 0.89 7.02 16.91
C ARG A 86 1.16 8.19 17.87
N PRO A 87 2.17 9.04 17.59
CA PRO A 87 2.38 10.28 18.35
C PRO A 87 1.11 11.13 18.44
N ALA A 88 0.94 11.85 19.56
CA ALA A 88 -0.18 12.75 19.74
C ALA A 88 -0.22 13.79 18.62
N GLY A 89 -1.42 14.08 18.09
CA GLY A 89 -1.58 15.01 16.98
C GLY A 89 -1.30 14.43 15.59
N THR A 90 -0.98 13.13 15.46
CA THR A 90 -0.84 12.47 14.16
C THR A 90 -2.11 12.64 13.32
N ARG A 91 -1.95 13.11 12.09
CA ARG A 91 -3.03 13.29 11.11
C ARG A 91 -2.90 12.23 10.01
N PHE A 92 -4.04 11.78 9.49
CA PHE A 92 -4.11 10.70 8.51
C PHE A 92 -4.67 11.21 7.18
N TYR A 93 -3.97 10.89 6.10
CA TYR A 93 -4.33 11.25 4.74
C TYR A 93 -4.37 9.99 3.89
N VAL A 94 -5.32 9.92 2.97
CA VAL A 94 -5.38 8.85 1.95
C VAL A 94 -4.99 9.42 0.60
N SER A 95 -4.09 8.73 -0.08
CA SER A 95 -3.72 9.00 -1.47
C SER A 95 -3.99 7.77 -2.32
N LEU A 96 -4.70 7.94 -3.44
CA LEU A 96 -4.93 6.88 -4.43
C LEU A 96 -3.99 7.01 -5.65
N ALA A 97 -2.97 7.86 -5.54
CA ALA A 97 -1.96 8.05 -6.57
C ALA A 97 -1.24 6.72 -6.87
N GLN A 98 -0.89 6.50 -8.15
CA GLN A 98 -0.09 5.33 -8.53
C GLN A 98 1.29 5.33 -7.87
N ASP A 99 1.90 6.50 -7.72
CA ASP A 99 3.19 6.72 -7.06
C ASP A 99 3.02 7.79 -5.97
N VAL A 100 2.84 7.36 -4.73
CA VAL A 100 2.70 8.26 -3.58
C VAL A 100 4.05 8.79 -3.11
N GLN A 101 5.13 8.01 -3.26
CA GLN A 101 6.47 8.48 -2.89
C GLN A 101 6.89 9.64 -3.79
N GLY A 102 6.71 9.49 -5.11
CA GLY A 102 6.95 10.56 -6.07
C GLY A 102 6.07 11.79 -5.82
N ALA A 103 4.81 11.61 -5.40
CA ALA A 103 3.93 12.73 -5.04
C ALA A 103 4.42 13.49 -3.78
N ILE A 104 4.95 12.78 -2.79
CA ILE A 104 5.57 13.36 -1.59
C ILE A 104 6.84 14.12 -1.98
N ASP A 105 7.73 13.50 -2.74
CA ASP A 105 8.99 14.10 -3.16
C ASP A 105 8.76 15.37 -3.98
N ALA A 106 7.81 15.33 -4.92
CA ALA A 106 7.40 16.50 -5.69
C ALA A 106 6.82 17.62 -4.79
N SER A 107 6.00 17.26 -3.79
CA SER A 107 5.45 18.25 -2.85
C SER A 107 6.51 18.87 -1.95
N ASN A 108 7.50 18.09 -1.50
CA ASN A 108 8.64 18.57 -0.74
C ASN A 108 9.51 19.52 -1.56
N ALA A 109 9.77 19.20 -2.84
CA ALA A 109 10.56 20.04 -3.73
C ALA A 109 9.92 21.42 -3.99
N LEU A 110 8.58 21.49 -3.98
CA LEU A 110 7.83 22.75 -4.05
C LEU A 110 7.89 23.57 -2.75
N GLY A 111 8.28 22.95 -1.63
CA GLY A 111 8.25 23.55 -0.30
C GLY A 111 6.85 23.84 0.23
N GLY A 112 6.83 24.41 1.43
CA GLY A 112 5.62 24.72 2.19
C GLY A 112 5.67 24.13 3.60
N THR A 113 4.59 24.35 4.34
CA THR A 113 4.35 23.70 5.63
C THR A 113 4.03 22.21 5.45
N PRO A 114 4.27 21.35 6.47
CA PRO A 114 3.87 19.94 6.43
C PRO A 114 2.40 19.74 6.05
N GLU A 115 1.51 20.61 6.53
CA GLU A 115 0.08 20.56 6.20
C GLU A 115 -0.18 20.78 4.71
N GLN A 116 0.54 21.74 4.10
CA GLN A 116 0.42 22.01 2.67
C GLN A 116 0.98 20.84 1.84
N ILE A 117 2.07 20.22 2.29
CA ILE A 117 2.66 19.05 1.64
C ILE A 117 1.67 17.88 1.71
N ALA A 118 1.17 17.55 2.91
CA ALA A 118 0.21 16.46 3.10
C ALA A 118 -1.08 16.68 2.29
N ALA A 119 -1.62 17.91 2.26
CA ALA A 119 -2.81 18.25 1.51
C ALA A 119 -2.64 18.17 -0.03
N ARG A 120 -1.43 18.32 -0.56
CA ARG A 120 -1.14 18.09 -1.99
C ARG A 120 -1.12 16.60 -2.31
N VAL A 121 -0.59 15.78 -1.40
CA VAL A 121 -0.39 14.34 -1.60
C VAL A 121 -1.68 13.53 -1.41
N GLY A 122 -2.47 13.86 -0.39
CA GLY A 122 -3.64 13.10 0.01
C GLY A 122 -4.80 13.95 0.49
N VAL A 123 -5.90 13.27 0.81
CA VAL A 123 -7.07 13.86 1.45
C VAL A 123 -7.09 13.43 2.90
N GLU A 124 -7.15 14.39 3.81
CA GLU A 124 -7.23 14.11 5.24
C GLU A 124 -8.54 13.40 5.56
N GLY A 125 -8.49 12.43 6.47
CA GLY A 125 -9.66 11.75 7.00
C GLY A 125 -9.52 11.44 8.49
N THR A 126 -10.58 10.89 9.07
CA THR A 126 -10.62 10.53 10.48
C THR A 126 -10.40 9.04 10.66
N ALA A 127 -9.40 8.65 11.44
CA ALA A 127 -9.14 7.26 11.76
C ALA A 127 -10.09 6.72 12.83
N HIS A 128 -10.61 5.51 12.60
CA HIS A 128 -11.37 4.73 13.57
C HIS A 128 -10.78 3.34 13.60
N SER A 129 -10.26 2.92 14.75
CA SER A 129 -9.76 1.55 14.95
C SER A 129 -10.81 0.73 15.69
N ASP A 130 -10.81 -0.59 15.46
CA ASP A 130 -11.61 -1.48 16.30
C ASP A 130 -11.15 -1.33 17.77
N PRO A 131 -12.04 -0.94 18.70
CA PRO A 131 -11.68 -0.74 20.09
C PRO A 131 -11.22 -2.02 20.81
N ALA A 132 -11.45 -3.20 20.23
CA ALA A 132 -10.97 -4.46 20.77
C ALA A 132 -9.51 -4.79 20.37
N TYR A 133 -8.86 -4.01 19.48
CA TYR A 133 -7.44 -4.14 19.18
C TYR A 133 -6.58 -3.92 20.45
N PRO A 134 -5.56 -4.76 20.76
CA PRO A 134 -4.91 -5.77 19.90
C PRO A 134 -5.52 -7.18 19.95
N GLY A 135 -6.66 -7.34 20.61
CA GLY A 135 -7.38 -8.61 20.67
C GLY A 135 -6.54 -9.78 21.20
N THR A 136 -6.75 -10.95 20.61
CA THR A 136 -6.04 -12.20 20.87
C THR A 136 -5.31 -12.68 19.62
N GLN A 137 -4.43 -13.68 19.75
CA GLN A 137 -3.80 -14.29 18.56
C GLN A 137 -4.81 -14.92 17.59
N SER A 138 -5.93 -15.42 18.09
CA SER A 138 -7.00 -16.00 17.28
C SER A 138 -7.95 -14.97 16.68
N ASP A 139 -7.96 -13.74 17.19
CA ASP A 139 -8.81 -12.65 16.74
C ASP A 139 -8.18 -11.33 17.20
N SER A 140 -7.34 -10.73 16.37
CA SER A 140 -6.55 -9.56 16.77
C SER A 140 -7.33 -8.27 16.75
N HIS A 141 -8.52 -8.25 16.13
CA HIS A 141 -9.23 -7.00 15.82
C HIS A 141 -8.34 -5.97 15.12
N ASP A 142 -7.34 -6.42 14.34
CA ASP A 142 -6.39 -5.52 13.67
C ASP A 142 -7.00 -4.93 12.40
N ILE A 143 -8.02 -4.11 12.59
CA ILE A 143 -8.82 -3.50 11.53
C ILE A 143 -9.17 -2.07 11.91
N ALA A 144 -9.05 -1.17 10.94
CA ALA A 144 -9.39 0.23 11.08
C ALA A 144 -9.96 0.78 9.77
N VAL A 145 -10.67 1.89 9.87
CA VAL A 145 -11.08 2.67 8.70
C VAL A 145 -10.64 4.12 8.84
N ILE A 146 -10.37 4.76 7.71
CA ILE A 146 -10.34 6.21 7.59
C ILE A 146 -11.65 6.65 6.94
N THR A 147 -12.42 7.50 7.62
CA THR A 147 -13.68 8.04 7.10
C THR A 147 -13.53 9.47 6.62
N PHE A 148 -14.31 9.84 5.62
CA PHE A 148 -14.32 11.17 5.01
C PHE A 148 -15.69 11.81 5.16
N ASP A 149 -15.73 13.10 5.52
CA ASP A 149 -16.95 13.87 5.43
C ASP A 149 -17.36 14.15 3.97
N ARG A 150 -18.47 14.86 3.76
CA ARG A 150 -18.96 15.18 2.42
C ARG A 150 -17.98 16.01 1.58
N ARG A 151 -17.22 16.91 2.19
CA ARG A 151 -16.24 17.75 1.46
C ARG A 151 -15.01 16.94 1.11
N GLN A 152 -14.53 16.11 2.04
CA GLN A 152 -13.38 15.23 1.86
C GLN A 152 -13.67 14.13 0.83
N SER A 153 -14.84 13.51 0.85
CA SER A 153 -15.23 12.52 -0.18
C SER A 153 -15.38 13.16 -1.57
N ALA A 154 -15.91 14.38 -1.66
CA ALA A 154 -15.92 15.14 -2.92
C ALA A 154 -14.52 15.50 -3.42
N GLU A 155 -13.58 15.80 -2.51
CA GLU A 155 -12.17 16.02 -2.82
C GLU A 155 -11.52 14.74 -3.38
N LEU A 156 -11.73 13.60 -2.73
CA LEU A 156 -11.25 12.29 -3.20
C LEU A 156 -11.75 12.00 -4.62
N ALA A 157 -13.06 12.11 -4.84
CA ALA A 157 -13.68 11.86 -6.14
C ALA A 157 -13.24 12.85 -7.23
N ARG A 158 -12.87 14.09 -6.85
CA ARG A 158 -12.29 15.04 -7.81
C ARG A 158 -10.88 14.64 -8.25
N ARG A 159 -10.08 14.09 -7.32
CA ARG A 159 -8.69 13.72 -7.59
C ARG A 159 -8.56 12.37 -8.29
N TRP A 160 -9.41 11.41 -7.92
CA TRP A 160 -9.27 10.02 -8.35
C TRP A 160 -10.62 9.39 -8.68
N SER A 161 -10.67 8.70 -9.82
CA SER A 161 -11.77 7.82 -10.20
C SER A 161 -11.48 6.41 -9.71
N PHE A 162 -12.40 5.84 -8.93
CA PHE A 162 -12.28 4.48 -8.40
C PHE A 162 -13.64 3.82 -8.24
N THR A 163 -13.65 2.49 -8.24
CA THR A 163 -14.81 1.69 -7.85
C THR A 163 -14.48 1.01 -6.52
N PRO A 164 -15.25 1.22 -5.45
CA PRO A 164 -14.96 0.59 -4.16
C PRO A 164 -14.86 -0.94 -4.26
N ALA A 165 -13.98 -1.50 -3.45
CA ALA A 165 -13.77 -2.94 -3.36
C ALA A 165 -15.05 -3.67 -2.89
N THR A 166 -15.31 -4.84 -3.47
CA THR A 166 -16.45 -5.68 -3.07
C THR A 166 -16.12 -6.46 -1.80
N LEU A 167 -16.86 -6.23 -0.73
CA LEU A 167 -16.76 -7.02 0.49
C LEU A 167 -17.46 -8.39 0.32
N PRO A 168 -16.92 -9.46 0.93
CA PRO A 168 -17.59 -10.75 1.01
C PRO A 168 -18.81 -10.74 1.95
N GLY A 169 -19.74 -11.65 1.69
CA GLY A 169 -20.83 -11.97 2.62
C GLY A 169 -20.29 -12.62 3.91
N ARG A 170 -21.06 -12.56 5.01
CA ARG A 170 -20.66 -13.14 6.30
C ARG A 170 -20.27 -14.62 6.17
N GLY A 171 -19.07 -14.97 6.59
CA GLY A 171 -18.56 -16.35 6.56
C GLY A 171 -18.42 -16.97 5.17
N GLN A 172 -18.50 -16.18 4.09
CA GLN A 172 -18.45 -16.66 2.71
C GLN A 172 -17.18 -17.48 2.42
N LEU A 173 -16.02 -17.06 2.94
CA LEU A 173 -14.76 -17.77 2.70
C LEU A 173 -14.75 -19.14 3.39
N SER A 174 -15.28 -19.21 4.61
CA SER A 174 -15.41 -20.50 5.34
C SER A 174 -16.38 -21.45 4.65
N ALA A 175 -17.46 -20.94 4.06
CA ALA A 175 -18.45 -21.75 3.36
C ALA A 175 -17.90 -22.40 2.08
N LEU A 176 -16.95 -21.74 1.39
CA LEU A 176 -16.24 -22.32 0.24
C LEU A 176 -15.34 -23.49 0.65
N GLY A 177 -14.68 -23.36 1.79
CA GLY A 177 -13.73 -24.35 2.31
C GLY A 177 -12.36 -24.29 1.64
N SER A 178 -11.34 -24.85 2.32
CA SER A 178 -9.93 -24.69 1.94
C SER A 178 -9.63 -25.13 0.51
N ARG A 179 -10.17 -26.26 0.06
CA ARG A 179 -9.89 -26.77 -1.30
C ARG A 179 -10.39 -25.81 -2.38
N ALA A 180 -11.59 -25.27 -2.21
CA ALA A 180 -12.12 -24.32 -3.18
C ALA A 180 -11.39 -22.98 -3.15
N LEU A 181 -10.82 -22.57 -2.01
CA LEU A 181 -10.00 -21.37 -1.91
C LEU A 181 -8.60 -21.56 -2.49
N ASP A 182 -8.06 -22.78 -2.43
CA ASP A 182 -6.77 -23.18 -3.00
C ASP A 182 -6.79 -23.19 -4.53
N ASP A 183 -7.92 -23.60 -5.12
CA ASP A 183 -8.13 -23.62 -6.57
C ASP A 183 -8.45 -22.22 -7.16
N ARG A 184 -8.27 -21.11 -6.40
CA ARG A 184 -8.63 -19.74 -6.83
C ARG A 184 -7.42 -18.81 -6.85
N PRO A 185 -7.34 -17.87 -7.81
CA PRO A 185 -6.32 -16.84 -7.80
C PRO A 185 -6.48 -15.91 -6.59
N TRP A 186 -5.35 -15.64 -5.92
CA TRP A 186 -5.23 -14.62 -4.88
C TRP A 186 -4.34 -13.49 -5.35
N LEU A 187 -4.76 -12.25 -5.08
CA LEU A 187 -4.04 -11.05 -5.49
C LEU A 187 -3.89 -10.12 -4.30
N VAL A 188 -2.66 -9.76 -3.97
CA VAL A 188 -2.38 -8.64 -3.05
C VAL A 188 -2.12 -7.38 -3.85
N VAL A 189 -2.54 -6.23 -3.32
CA VAL A 189 -2.28 -4.91 -3.91
C VAL A 189 -1.90 -3.93 -2.79
N GLY A 190 -0.91 -3.08 -3.02
CA GLY A 190 -0.35 -2.22 -1.97
C GLY A 190 0.85 -1.42 -2.43
N TYR A 191 1.45 -0.71 -1.49
CA TYR A 191 2.53 0.27 -1.70
C TYR A 191 3.81 -0.10 -0.94
N GLY A 192 3.88 -1.30 -0.37
CA GLY A 192 4.96 -1.72 0.51
C GLY A 192 6.31 -1.82 -0.19
N THR A 193 7.35 -2.18 0.55
CA THR A 193 8.73 -2.29 0.05
C THR A 193 8.99 -3.63 -0.65
N GLN A 194 10.17 -3.77 -1.23
CA GLN A 194 10.67 -5.05 -1.74
C GLN A 194 11.07 -5.97 -0.59
N GLU A 195 11.29 -7.25 -0.90
CA GLU A 195 11.89 -8.22 0.02
C GLU A 195 13.23 -7.78 0.56
N ALA A 196 13.64 -8.43 1.65
CA ALA A 196 14.92 -8.20 2.27
C ALA A 196 16.08 -8.46 1.28
N VAL A 197 16.91 -7.45 1.10
CA VAL A 197 18.26 -7.57 0.56
C VAL A 197 19.27 -7.50 1.71
N ASN A 198 20.43 -8.15 1.54
CA ASN A 198 21.49 -8.09 2.54
C ASN A 198 22.28 -6.78 2.38
N GLY A 199 22.44 -6.04 3.48
CA GLY A 199 23.25 -4.83 3.53
C GLY A 199 24.07 -4.72 4.82
N PRO A 200 24.93 -3.69 4.94
CA PRO A 200 25.62 -3.38 6.18
C PRO A 200 24.61 -3.17 7.32
N GLY A 201 24.74 -3.93 8.41
CA GLY A 201 23.83 -3.84 9.57
C GLY A 201 22.61 -4.76 9.53
N GLY A 202 22.42 -5.56 8.47
CA GLY A 202 21.36 -6.57 8.39
C GLY A 202 20.53 -6.47 7.11
N HIS A 203 19.28 -6.93 7.19
CA HIS A 203 18.33 -6.82 6.10
C HIS A 203 17.87 -5.38 5.90
N THR A 204 17.79 -4.95 4.64
CA THR A 204 17.11 -3.73 4.23
C THR A 204 16.02 -4.05 3.23
N HIS A 205 14.99 -3.21 3.16
CA HIS A 205 13.82 -3.41 2.30
C HIS A 205 13.66 -2.19 1.39
N PRO A 206 14.24 -2.22 0.18
CA PRO A 206 14.27 -1.07 -0.70
C PRO A 206 12.92 -0.84 -1.39
N GLY A 207 12.75 0.35 -1.96
CA GLY A 207 11.57 0.70 -2.76
C GLY A 207 10.34 1.05 -1.94
N GLY A 208 9.17 0.79 -2.52
CA GLY A 208 7.86 1.14 -1.97
C GLY A 208 7.37 2.53 -2.35
N GLY A 209 6.12 2.80 -2.01
CA GLY A 209 5.40 4.00 -2.37
C GLY A 209 4.85 4.03 -3.80
N VAL A 210 4.97 2.92 -4.54
CA VAL A 210 4.25 2.72 -5.81
C VAL A 210 3.24 1.60 -5.64
N ARG A 211 2.03 1.80 -6.16
CA ARG A 211 0.97 0.79 -6.11
C ARG A 211 1.33 -0.39 -7.02
N MET A 212 1.63 -1.52 -6.41
CA MET A 212 1.91 -2.77 -7.09
C MET A 212 0.86 -3.81 -6.75
N LYS A 213 0.84 -4.89 -7.54
CA LYS A 213 0.10 -6.11 -7.27
C LYS A 213 1.00 -7.32 -7.46
N ALA A 214 0.68 -8.42 -6.77
CA ALA A 214 1.29 -9.71 -7.01
C ALA A 214 0.30 -10.84 -6.71
N THR A 215 0.50 -11.96 -7.39
CA THR A 215 -0.24 -13.21 -7.11
C THR A 215 0.36 -13.90 -5.88
N LEU A 216 -0.52 -14.49 -5.09
CA LEU A 216 -0.21 -15.28 -3.91
C LEU A 216 -0.82 -16.68 -4.03
N ASP A 217 -0.28 -17.62 -3.27
CA ASP A 217 -0.93 -18.90 -3.06
C ASP A 217 -1.75 -18.89 -1.77
N PHE A 218 -2.84 -19.65 -1.78
CA PHE A 218 -3.53 -20.01 -0.56
C PHE A 218 -2.70 -21.03 0.25
N ASN A 219 -2.77 -20.94 1.57
CA ASN A 219 -2.17 -21.93 2.46
C ASN A 219 -3.21 -22.46 3.46
N ALA A 220 -3.89 -21.56 4.18
CA ALA A 220 -4.89 -21.97 5.15
C ALA A 220 -5.92 -20.89 5.43
N ILE A 221 -7.08 -21.32 5.92
CA ILE A 221 -8.10 -20.45 6.49
C ILE A 221 -8.36 -20.85 7.95
N ASN A 222 -8.46 -19.85 8.81
CA ASN A 222 -8.84 -19.95 10.21
C ASN A 222 -10.06 -19.04 10.46
N PRO A 223 -10.69 -19.04 11.65
CA PRO A 223 -11.89 -18.24 11.92
C PRO A 223 -11.80 -16.77 11.50
N THR A 224 -10.65 -16.12 11.72
CA THR A 224 -10.41 -14.69 11.43
C THR A 224 -9.25 -14.44 10.48
N TRP A 225 -8.52 -15.48 10.08
CA TRP A 225 -7.30 -15.35 9.27
C TRP A 225 -7.44 -16.08 7.94
N VAL A 226 -6.90 -15.48 6.88
CA VAL A 226 -6.42 -16.22 5.71
C VAL A 226 -4.89 -16.12 5.69
N ARG A 227 -4.25 -17.27 5.55
CA ARG A 227 -2.80 -17.41 5.43
C ARG A 227 -2.49 -17.67 3.97
N LEU A 228 -1.66 -16.81 3.41
CA LEU A 228 -1.21 -16.84 2.03
C LEU A 228 0.31 -17.07 2.00
N ALA A 229 0.78 -17.68 0.92
CA ALA A 229 2.18 -18.01 0.71
C ALA A 229 2.78 -17.16 -0.41
N MET A 230 4.00 -16.71 -0.16
CA MET A 230 4.88 -16.07 -1.13
C MET A 230 5.94 -17.09 -1.52
N ASN A 231 6.27 -17.18 -2.81
CA ASN A 231 7.28 -18.10 -3.30
C ASN A 231 7.79 -17.69 -4.69
N GLU A 232 8.98 -17.12 -4.73
CA GLU A 232 9.65 -16.71 -5.97
C GLU A 232 9.75 -17.88 -6.97
N SER A 233 10.07 -19.09 -6.51
CA SER A 233 10.24 -20.26 -7.39
C SER A 233 8.94 -20.78 -7.98
N ARG A 234 7.78 -20.26 -7.53
CA ARG A 234 6.45 -20.54 -8.07
C ARG A 234 5.87 -19.33 -8.81
N GLU A 235 6.71 -18.35 -9.15
CA GLU A 235 6.30 -17.12 -9.82
C GLU A 235 5.31 -16.28 -8.98
N LEU A 236 5.39 -16.39 -7.65
CA LEU A 236 4.56 -15.64 -6.72
C LEU A 236 5.33 -14.50 -6.09
N GLY A 237 4.62 -13.40 -5.84
CA GLY A 237 5.12 -12.29 -5.04
C GLY A 237 4.45 -12.25 -3.68
N GLY A 238 4.18 -11.05 -3.17
CA GLY A 238 3.44 -10.84 -1.93
C GLY A 238 3.87 -9.65 -1.09
N ALA A 239 3.09 -9.39 -0.05
CA ALA A 239 3.20 -8.19 0.79
C ALA A 239 4.54 -8.07 1.52
N CYS A 240 4.95 -6.83 1.79
CA CYS A 240 6.07 -6.48 2.65
C CYS A 240 5.79 -5.21 3.47
N TYR A 241 6.84 -4.60 4.04
CA TYR A 241 6.70 -3.43 4.92
C TYR A 241 5.97 -2.29 4.21
N GLY A 242 4.86 -1.85 4.80
CA GLY A 242 4.01 -0.80 4.24
C GLY A 242 2.84 -1.30 3.39
N ASP A 243 2.76 -2.61 3.09
CA ASP A 243 1.54 -3.25 2.58
C ASP A 243 0.53 -3.55 3.69
N SER A 244 0.93 -3.41 4.96
CA SER A 244 0.01 -3.44 6.10
C SER A 244 -1.24 -2.61 5.85
N GLY A 245 -2.41 -3.18 6.12
CA GLY A 245 -3.70 -2.54 5.81
C GLY A 245 -4.17 -2.73 4.36
N GLY A 246 -3.27 -3.09 3.45
CA GLY A 246 -3.55 -3.32 2.04
C GLY A 246 -4.47 -4.53 1.78
N PRO A 247 -5.22 -4.52 0.67
CA PRO A 247 -6.16 -5.56 0.34
C PRO A 247 -5.52 -6.85 -0.19
N ASN A 248 -6.16 -7.96 0.16
CA ASN A 248 -5.95 -9.27 -0.46
C ASN A 248 -7.28 -9.73 -1.05
N PHE A 249 -7.30 -9.88 -2.37
CA PHE A 249 -8.46 -10.28 -3.14
C PHE A 249 -8.41 -11.77 -3.47
N VAL A 250 -9.58 -12.38 -3.55
CA VAL A 250 -9.78 -13.70 -4.14
C VAL A 250 -10.84 -13.60 -5.24
N GLU A 251 -10.65 -14.30 -6.35
CA GLU A 251 -11.63 -14.32 -7.42
C GLU A 251 -12.80 -15.26 -7.09
N LEU A 252 -13.99 -14.68 -6.89
CA LEU A 252 -15.26 -15.38 -6.69
C LEU A 252 -16.21 -15.07 -7.83
N ASP A 253 -16.62 -16.11 -8.58
CA ASP A 253 -17.56 -16.02 -9.69
C ASP A 253 -17.20 -14.94 -10.74
N GLY A 254 -15.91 -14.88 -11.08
CA GLY A 254 -15.34 -13.91 -12.03
C GLY A 254 -15.21 -12.48 -11.49
N ARG A 255 -15.34 -12.28 -10.17
CA ARG A 255 -15.16 -10.97 -9.51
C ARG A 255 -14.11 -11.05 -8.40
N LEU A 256 -13.30 -10.00 -8.30
CA LEU A 256 -12.40 -9.85 -7.16
C LEU A 256 -13.19 -9.43 -5.91
N VAL A 257 -13.10 -10.25 -4.88
CA VAL A 257 -13.70 -10.01 -3.56
C VAL A 257 -12.60 -9.76 -2.56
N LEU A 258 -12.75 -8.71 -1.75
CA LEU A 258 -11.78 -8.31 -0.72
C LEU A 258 -11.84 -9.29 0.45
N ALA A 259 -11.10 -10.39 0.36
CA ALA A 259 -11.11 -11.46 1.36
C ALA A 259 -10.50 -11.03 2.69
N GLY A 260 -9.45 -10.20 2.67
CA GLY A 260 -8.76 -9.81 3.88
C GLY A 260 -7.84 -8.61 3.71
N THR A 261 -7.33 -8.14 4.84
CA THR A 261 -6.40 -7.03 4.96
C THR A 261 -5.05 -7.54 5.48
N THR A 262 -3.94 -7.17 4.84
CA THR A 262 -2.59 -7.57 5.24
C THR A 262 -2.28 -7.09 6.66
N ILE A 263 -1.94 -8.01 7.56
CA ILE A 263 -1.59 -7.67 8.95
C ILE A 263 -0.11 -7.92 9.24
N THR A 264 0.42 -9.06 8.81
CA THR A 264 1.79 -9.45 9.14
C THR A 264 2.32 -10.49 8.15
N GLY A 265 3.60 -10.78 8.24
CA GLY A 265 4.33 -11.72 7.39
C GLY A 265 5.68 -12.07 8.01
N ASP A 266 6.54 -12.73 7.24
CA ASP A 266 7.90 -13.03 7.66
C ASP A 266 8.79 -11.79 7.48
N VAL A 267 9.74 -11.59 8.39
CA VAL A 267 10.64 -10.42 8.38
C VAL A 267 11.36 -10.22 7.03
N PRO A 268 11.80 -11.28 6.32
CA PRO A 268 12.40 -11.13 4.99
C PRO A 268 11.43 -10.80 3.85
N CYS A 269 10.12 -10.91 4.06
CA CYS A 269 9.08 -10.83 3.04
C CYS A 269 9.25 -11.84 1.89
N LYS A 270 9.56 -13.11 2.24
CA LYS A 270 9.81 -14.18 1.26
C LYS A 270 8.86 -15.36 1.31
N ALA A 271 8.09 -15.55 2.38
CA ALA A 271 7.36 -16.80 2.61
C ALA A 271 5.89 -16.64 2.97
N THR A 272 5.54 -15.69 3.84
CA THR A 272 4.21 -15.62 4.46
C THR A 272 3.57 -14.24 4.32
N ASN A 273 2.28 -14.25 3.98
CA ASN A 273 1.42 -13.10 4.06
C ASN A 273 0.14 -13.50 4.83
N VAL A 274 -0.11 -12.84 5.96
CA VAL A 274 -1.20 -13.19 6.88
C VAL A 274 -2.21 -12.04 6.92
N THR A 275 -3.45 -12.38 6.60
CA THR A 275 -4.50 -11.39 6.34
C THR A 275 -5.68 -11.60 7.28
N TYR A 276 -6.20 -10.49 7.82
CA TYR A 276 -7.37 -10.50 8.67
C TYR A 276 -8.64 -10.47 7.82
N ARG A 277 -9.52 -11.44 8.04
CA ARG A 277 -10.70 -11.71 7.21
C ARG A 277 -11.74 -10.62 7.38
N THR A 278 -12.17 -10.05 6.25
CA THR A 278 -13.27 -9.07 6.22
C THR A 278 -14.65 -9.71 6.37
N ASP A 279 -14.78 -11.03 6.14
CA ASP A 279 -16.03 -11.79 6.30
C ASP A 279 -16.26 -12.38 7.70
N SER A 280 -15.30 -12.19 8.61
CA SER A 280 -15.40 -12.66 9.99
C SER A 280 -16.42 -11.86 10.80
N ASP A 281 -16.97 -12.46 11.86
CA ASP A 281 -18.00 -11.80 12.69
C ASP A 281 -17.49 -10.53 13.37
N SER A 282 -16.24 -10.54 13.87
CA SER A 282 -15.60 -9.38 14.49
C SER A 282 -15.36 -8.27 13.48
N ALA A 283 -14.75 -8.58 12.33
CA ALA A 283 -14.54 -7.59 11.26
C ALA A 283 -15.86 -6.97 10.78
N ARG A 284 -16.90 -7.79 10.56
CA ARG A 284 -18.20 -7.30 10.10
C ARG A 284 -18.94 -6.48 11.16
N THR A 285 -18.81 -6.83 12.44
CA THR A 285 -19.35 -6.03 13.54
C THR A 285 -18.74 -4.62 13.54
N PHE A 286 -17.44 -4.52 13.31
CA PHE A 286 -16.75 -3.24 13.17
C PHE A 286 -17.16 -2.50 11.88
N LEU A 287 -17.03 -3.13 10.71
CA LEU A 287 -17.28 -2.51 9.40
C LEU A 287 -18.75 -2.09 9.22
N GLY A 288 -19.70 -2.83 9.79
CA GLY A 288 -21.13 -2.53 9.72
C GLY A 288 -21.54 -1.20 10.38
N ARG A 289 -20.62 -0.55 11.11
CA ARG A 289 -20.81 0.80 11.64
C ARG A 289 -20.54 1.90 10.60
N PHE A 290 -19.84 1.57 9.52
CA PHE A 290 -19.32 2.53 8.54
C PHE A 290 -19.87 2.29 7.12
N VAL A 291 -20.20 1.04 6.78
CA VAL A 291 -20.71 0.68 5.45
C VAL A 291 -21.88 -0.30 5.55
N THR A 292 -22.73 -0.29 4.52
CA THR A 292 -23.73 -1.35 4.34
C THR A 292 -23.03 -2.63 3.90
N LEU A 293 -23.15 -3.69 4.70
CA LEU A 293 -22.54 -4.97 4.40
C LEU A 293 -23.47 -5.86 3.54
N PRO A 294 -22.91 -6.65 2.61
CA PRO A 294 -23.66 -7.67 1.88
C PRO A 294 -23.98 -8.89 2.75
#